data_AF-A0A4Z0P480-F1
#
_entry.id   AF-A0A4Z0P480-F1
#
_cell.length_a   1.000
_cell.length_b   1.000
_cell.length_c   1.000
_cell.angle_alpha   90.00
_cell.angle_beta   90.00
_cell.angle_gamma   90.00
#
_symmetry.space_group_name_H-M   'P 1'
#
loop_
_entity.id
_entity.type
_entity.pdbx_description
1 polymer ?
#
loop_
_entity_poly.entity_id
_entity_poly.type
_entity_poly.pdbx_seq_one_letter_code
_entity_poly.pdbx_strand_id
1 'polypeptide(L)'
;MNDIVLRAKHWQVFLYSSSAIVLANILINENLELSGIIGAIGYFFYFLWFALLGNALFRFLPPKVDYSLLWFSINIALIIVFFGGLAILTEDRSIHAKGLAGLLLIYVFFAMLHAPWFLAVSLVAIEKQRKPEFGFYFGTFMLFLCWPIGVWVIQPRINVLWEEDQWQRQALDRLGKDK
;
A
#
# COMPACT_ATOMS: atom_id res chain seq x y z
N MET A 1 -17.39 -4.74 -3.45
CA MET A 1 -16.87 -5.54 -2.32
C MET A 1 -15.50 -5.06 -1.81
N ASN A 2 -14.75 -4.19 -2.53
CA ASN A 2 -13.41 -3.75 -2.11
C ASN A 2 -13.36 -2.36 -1.45
N ASP A 3 -14.52 -1.82 -1.05
CA ASP A 3 -14.60 -0.44 -0.58
C ASP A 3 -14.30 -0.31 0.92
N ILE A 4 -13.97 -1.42 1.58
CA ILE A 4 -13.61 -1.44 3.01
C ILE A 4 -12.36 -0.58 3.25
N VAL A 5 -11.36 -0.67 2.36
CA VAL A 5 -10.10 0.08 2.50
C VAL A 5 -10.32 1.58 2.36
N LEU A 6 -11.25 2.00 1.49
CA LEU A 6 -11.57 3.40 1.27
C LEU A 6 -12.42 4.00 2.41
N ARG A 7 -13.18 3.17 3.12
CA ARG A 7 -14.07 3.56 4.22
C ARG A 7 -13.41 3.48 5.60
N ALA A 8 -12.29 2.77 5.71
CA ALA A 8 -11.60 2.60 6.97
C ALA A 8 -11.23 3.97 7.55
N LYS A 9 -11.40 4.14 8.87
CA LYS A 9 -10.93 5.33 9.59
C LYS A 9 -9.42 5.22 9.79
N HIS A 10 -8.71 6.35 9.86
CA HIS A 10 -7.27 6.39 10.08
C HIS A 10 -6.81 5.52 11.27
N TRP A 11 -7.55 5.53 12.39
CA TRP A 11 -7.22 4.71 13.55
C TRP A 11 -7.37 3.19 13.29
N GLN A 12 -8.30 2.77 12.43
CA GLN A 12 -8.45 1.36 12.06
C GLN A 12 -7.27 0.89 11.22
N VAL A 13 -6.85 1.71 10.25
CA VAL A 13 -5.67 1.44 9.43
C VAL A 13 -4.40 1.44 10.27
N PHE A 14 -4.31 2.34 11.25
CA PHE A 14 -3.21 2.34 12.20
C PHE A 14 -3.16 1.06 13.03
N LEU A 15 -4.27 0.64 13.66
CA LEU A 15 -4.27 -0.58 14.47
C LEU A 15 -3.94 -1.81 13.62
N TYR A 16 -4.49 -1.88 12.41
CA TYR A 16 -4.18 -2.94 11.44
C TYR A 16 -2.68 -2.97 11.11
N SER A 17 -2.11 -1.85 10.66
CA SER A 17 -0.70 -1.76 10.26
C SER A 17 0.25 -1.97 11.45
N SER A 18 -0.09 -1.44 12.62
CA SER A 18 0.66 -1.65 13.87
C SER A 18 0.71 -3.14 14.23
N SER A 19 -0.44 -3.82 14.18
CA SER A 19 -0.51 -5.25 14.49
C SER A 19 0.30 -6.06 13.50
N ALA A 20 0.23 -5.73 12.21
CA ALA A 20 1.04 -6.37 11.18
C ALA A 20 2.55 -6.17 11.39
N ILE A 21 2.99 -4.95 11.75
CA ILE A 21 4.40 -4.66 12.08
C ILE A 21 4.84 -5.41 13.32
N VAL A 22 4.01 -5.46 14.37
CA VAL A 22 4.31 -6.22 15.60
C VAL A 22 4.47 -7.69 15.26
N LEU A 23 3.52 -8.29 14.55
CA LEU A 23 3.61 -9.68 14.09
C LEU A 23 4.89 -9.92 13.26
N ALA A 24 5.22 -9.01 12.35
CA ALA A 24 6.42 -9.10 11.51
C ALA A 24 7.72 -9.14 12.32
N ASN A 25 7.70 -8.63 13.56
CA ASN A 25 8.87 -8.46 14.42
C ASN A 25 8.88 -9.36 15.67
N ILE A 26 7.85 -10.18 15.91
CA ILE A 26 7.88 -11.17 17.01
C ILE A 26 9.01 -12.16 16.76
N LEU A 27 9.79 -12.43 17.81
CA LEU A 27 10.84 -13.46 17.85
C LEU A 27 10.52 -14.44 18.98
N ILE A 28 10.39 -15.72 18.64
CA ILE A 28 10.16 -16.80 19.59
C ILE A 28 11.46 -17.58 19.69
N ASN A 29 12.24 -17.33 20.74
CA ASN A 29 13.60 -17.85 20.90
C ASN A 29 13.68 -19.40 20.87
N GLU A 30 12.58 -20.09 21.22
CA GLU A 30 12.52 -21.55 21.26
C GLU A 30 12.05 -22.18 19.94
N ASN A 31 11.51 -21.40 18.99
CA ASN A 31 10.97 -21.93 17.74
C ASN A 31 11.15 -20.92 16.58
N LEU A 32 12.29 -21.05 15.89
CA LEU A 32 12.68 -20.21 14.76
C LEU A 32 11.72 -20.35 13.58
N GLU A 33 11.22 -21.55 13.28
CA GLU A 33 10.28 -21.77 12.18
C GLU A 33 8.96 -21.03 12.42
N LEU A 34 8.41 -21.15 13.64
CA LEU A 34 7.18 -20.46 14.02
C LEU A 34 7.37 -18.93 14.02
N SER A 35 8.51 -18.45 14.51
CA SER A 35 8.90 -17.04 14.45
C SER A 35 8.94 -16.52 13.00
N GLY A 36 9.49 -17.31 12.08
CA GLY A 36 9.56 -16.97 10.66
C GLY A 36 8.20 -16.94 9.97
N ILE A 37 7.35 -17.93 10.26
CA ILE A 37 5.96 -17.98 9.74
C ILE A 37 5.15 -16.78 10.23
N ILE A 38 5.19 -16.47 11.54
CA ILE A 38 4.51 -15.31 12.12
C ILE A 38 5.04 -14.02 11.49
N GLY A 39 6.36 -13.92 11.31
CA GLY A 39 7.01 -12.79 10.64
C GLY A 39 6.50 -12.60 9.21
N ALA A 40 6.47 -13.68 8.42
CA ALA A 40 5.98 -13.67 7.04
C ALA A 40 4.49 -13.28 6.95
N ILE A 41 3.66 -13.75 7.88
CA ILE A 41 2.25 -13.34 8.00
C ILE A 41 2.15 -11.84 8.28
N GLY A 42 2.98 -11.31 9.18
CA GLY A 42 3.06 -9.89 9.48
C GLY A 42 3.39 -9.05 8.24
N TYR A 43 4.45 -9.41 7.52
CA TYR A 43 4.81 -8.74 6.27
C TYR A 43 3.73 -8.83 5.19
N PHE A 44 3.11 -10.01 5.04
CA PHE A 44 2.00 -10.20 4.11
C PHE A 44 0.87 -9.22 4.41
N PHE A 45 0.39 -9.14 5.65
CA PHE A 45 -0.68 -8.22 6.01
C PHE A 45 -0.26 -6.75 5.88
N TYR A 46 0.98 -6.40 6.23
CA TYR A 46 1.47 -5.04 6.08
C TYR A 46 1.39 -4.57 4.61
N PHE A 47 1.91 -5.36 3.67
CA PHE A 47 1.90 -5.01 2.24
C PHE A 47 0.55 -5.30 1.56
N LEU A 48 -0.30 -6.16 2.13
CA LEU A 48 -1.66 -6.37 1.64
C LEU A 48 -2.47 -5.08 1.67
N TRP A 49 -2.29 -4.23 2.69
CA TRP A 49 -2.95 -2.92 2.72
C TRP A 49 -2.53 -2.04 1.54
N PHE A 50 -1.23 -1.99 1.21
CA PHE A 50 -0.75 -1.29 0.01
C PHE A 50 -1.38 -1.85 -1.27
N ALA A 51 -1.43 -3.18 -1.40
CA ALA A 51 -2.01 -3.85 -2.57
C ALA A 51 -3.49 -3.48 -2.77
N LEU A 52 -4.27 -3.57 -1.69
CA LEU A 52 -5.70 -3.27 -1.72
C LEU A 52 -5.94 -1.78 -1.99
N LEU A 53 -5.17 -0.89 -1.37
CA LEU A 53 -5.29 0.55 -1.59
C LEU A 53 -4.92 0.93 -3.03
N GLY A 54 -3.84 0.36 -3.58
CA GLY A 54 -3.44 0.62 -4.96
C GLY A 54 -4.50 0.15 -5.97
N ASN A 55 -5.09 -1.02 -5.75
CA ASN A 55 -6.20 -1.50 -6.58
C ASN A 55 -7.43 -0.60 -6.46
N ALA A 56 -7.72 -0.08 -5.26
CA ALA A 56 -8.85 0.80 -5.03
C ALA A 56 -8.64 2.15 -5.72
N LEU A 57 -7.50 2.82 -5.50
CA LEU A 57 -7.17 4.11 -6.13
C LEU A 57 -7.12 4.01 -7.65
N PHE A 58 -6.62 2.91 -8.21
CA PHE A 58 -6.55 2.72 -9.66
C PHE A 58 -7.93 2.86 -10.35
N ARG A 59 -9.01 2.47 -9.66
CA ARG A 59 -10.39 2.57 -10.20
C ARG A 59 -10.90 4.01 -10.31
N PHE A 60 -10.31 4.92 -9.55
CA PHE A 60 -10.67 6.35 -9.57
C PHE A 60 -9.75 7.18 -10.45
N LEU A 61 -8.73 6.56 -11.07
CA LEU A 61 -7.79 7.30 -11.89
C LEU A 61 -8.50 7.97 -13.07
N PRO A 62 -8.19 9.24 -13.36
CA PRO A 62 -8.76 9.92 -14.51
C PRO A 62 -8.26 9.27 -15.82
N PRO A 63 -9.07 9.22 -16.89
CA PRO A 63 -8.73 8.52 -18.14
C PRO A 63 -7.44 9.01 -18.83
N LYS A 64 -6.98 10.23 -18.51
CA LYS A 64 -5.78 10.84 -19.08
C LYS A 64 -4.48 10.37 -18.39
N VAL A 65 -4.57 9.53 -17.37
CA VAL A 65 -3.44 9.09 -16.55
C VAL A 65 -3.21 7.60 -16.73
N ASP A 66 -2.02 7.27 -17.21
CA ASP A 66 -1.64 5.97 -17.77
C ASP A 66 -0.69 5.18 -16.85
N TYR A 67 -1.06 5.01 -15.58
CA TYR A 67 -0.27 4.18 -14.66
C TYR A 67 -0.54 2.68 -14.89
N SER A 68 0.47 1.83 -14.66
CA SER A 68 0.34 0.38 -14.81
C SER A 68 0.06 -0.28 -13.45
N LEU A 69 -1.20 -0.71 -13.24
CA LEU A 69 -1.56 -1.50 -12.05
C LEU A 69 -0.82 -2.85 -12.00
N LEU A 70 -0.53 -3.43 -13.17
CA LEU A 70 0.20 -4.70 -13.26
C LEU A 70 1.61 -4.56 -12.72
N TRP A 71 2.34 -3.51 -13.12
CA TRP A 71 3.70 -3.29 -12.64
C TRP A 71 3.74 -3.02 -11.14
N PHE A 72 2.79 -2.23 -10.62
CA PHE A 72 2.61 -2.06 -9.18
C PHE A 72 2.37 -3.38 -8.45
N SER A 73 1.47 -4.21 -8.97
CA SER A 73 1.10 -5.48 -8.35
C SER A 73 2.26 -6.48 -8.34
N ILE A 74 3.05 -6.55 -9.42
CA ILE A 74 4.28 -7.35 -9.47
C ILE A 74 5.29 -6.89 -8.42
N ASN A 75 5.50 -5.58 -8.29
CA ASN A 75 6.41 -5.03 -7.30
C ASN A 75 5.95 -5.34 -5.86
N ILE A 76 4.65 -5.20 -5.56
CA ILE A 76 4.10 -5.57 -4.25
C ILE A 76 4.27 -7.07 -3.98
N ALA A 77 3.96 -7.93 -4.95
CA ALA A 77 4.12 -9.38 -4.81
C ALA A 77 5.59 -9.74 -4.56
N LEU A 78 6.52 -9.11 -5.27
CA LEU A 78 7.94 -9.31 -5.06
C LEU A 78 8.37 -8.92 -3.63
N ILE A 79 7.90 -7.77 -3.12
CA ILE A 79 8.19 -7.32 -1.76
C ILE A 79 7.68 -8.35 -0.74
N ILE A 80 6.44 -8.82 -0.89
CA ILE A 80 5.85 -9.84 0.00
C ILE A 80 6.68 -11.12 -0.01
N VAL A 81 7.03 -11.63 -1.19
CA VAL A 81 7.85 -12.83 -1.33
C VAL A 81 9.24 -12.63 -0.73
N PHE A 82 9.86 -11.48 -0.97
CA PHE A 82 11.20 -11.19 -0.46
C PHE A 82 11.22 -11.12 1.07
N PHE A 83 10.36 -10.30 1.69
CA PHE A 83 10.34 -10.15 3.15
C PHE A 83 9.75 -11.37 3.86
N GLY A 84 8.77 -12.05 3.25
CA GLY A 84 8.27 -13.33 3.76
C GLY A 84 9.34 -14.42 3.72
N GLY A 85 10.08 -14.50 2.60
CA GLY A 85 11.23 -15.39 2.46
C GLY A 85 12.34 -15.05 3.46
N LEU A 86 12.66 -13.78 3.64
CA LEU A 86 13.62 -13.32 4.65
C LEU A 86 13.19 -13.77 6.05
N ALA A 87 11.92 -13.56 6.41
CA ALA A 87 11.40 -13.97 7.71
C ALA A 87 11.53 -15.48 7.96
N ILE A 88 11.30 -16.31 6.94
CA ILE A 88 11.32 -17.78 7.06
C ILE A 88 12.74 -18.35 6.99
N LEU A 89 13.59 -17.78 6.13
CA LEU A 89 14.88 -18.37 5.76
C LEU A 89 16.07 -17.81 6.56
N THR A 90 15.89 -16.74 7.33
CA THR A 90 16.98 -16.10 8.08
C THR A 90 16.61 -15.92 9.56
N GLU A 91 17.54 -16.26 10.45
CA GLU A 91 17.31 -16.25 11.89
C GLU A 91 17.29 -14.84 12.48
N ASP A 92 18.17 -13.97 11.98
CA ASP A 92 18.35 -12.59 12.45
C ASP A 92 17.62 -11.55 11.58
N ARG A 93 16.94 -12.00 10.53
CA ARG A 93 16.27 -11.14 9.53
C ARG A 93 17.24 -10.11 8.92
N SER A 94 18.54 -10.42 8.90
CA SER A 94 19.54 -9.54 8.31
C SER A 94 19.67 -9.82 6.81
N ILE A 95 20.02 -8.76 6.08
CA ILE A 95 20.19 -8.84 4.63
C ILE A 95 21.68 -8.71 4.32
N HIS A 96 22.30 -9.83 3.99
CA HIS A 96 23.68 -9.88 3.51
C HIS A 96 23.71 -10.42 2.08
N ALA A 97 23.73 -9.51 1.10
CA ALA A 97 23.83 -9.87 -0.31
C ALA A 97 25.26 -9.69 -0.83
N LYS A 98 25.79 -10.71 -1.52
CA LYS A 98 27.09 -10.64 -2.23
C LYS A 98 26.89 -10.97 -3.72
N GLY A 99 27.69 -10.35 -4.57
CA GLY A 99 27.66 -10.61 -6.03
C GLY A 99 26.31 -10.32 -6.67
N LEU A 100 25.84 -11.21 -7.55
CA LEU A 100 24.58 -11.05 -8.30
C LEU A 100 23.34 -10.93 -7.41
N ALA A 101 23.35 -11.49 -6.20
CA ALA A 101 22.26 -11.32 -5.24
C ALA A 101 22.09 -9.85 -4.79
N GLY A 102 23.16 -9.04 -4.89
CA GLY A 102 23.08 -7.60 -4.64
C GLY A 102 22.19 -6.86 -5.64
N LEU A 103 22.13 -7.31 -6.90
CA LEU A 103 21.24 -6.73 -7.90
C LEU A 103 19.76 -6.98 -7.57
N LEU A 104 19.45 -8.18 -7.07
CA LEU A 104 18.11 -8.50 -6.60
C LEU A 104 17.71 -7.58 -5.44
N LEU A 105 18.63 -7.37 -4.48
CA LEU A 105 18.39 -6.46 -3.36
C LEU A 105 18.14 -5.02 -3.81
N ILE A 106 18.91 -4.51 -4.78
CA ILE A 106 18.70 -3.17 -5.36
C ILE A 106 17.32 -3.09 -6.00
N TYR A 107 16.89 -4.11 -6.74
CA TYR A 107 15.56 -4.12 -7.36
C TYR A 107 14.45 -4.17 -6.31
N VAL A 108 14.59 -4.96 -5.24
CA VAL A 108 13.63 -4.97 -4.13
C VAL A 108 13.55 -3.60 -3.47
N PHE A 109 14.69 -2.93 -3.27
CA PHE A 109 14.70 -1.56 -2.76
C PHE A 109 13.95 -0.60 -3.70
N PHE A 110 14.15 -0.71 -5.01
CA PHE A 110 13.36 0.02 -6.00
C PHE A 110 11.86 -0.29 -5.86
N ALA A 111 11.48 -1.57 -5.76
CA ALA A 111 10.09 -1.97 -5.59
C ALA A 111 9.46 -1.36 -4.32
N MET A 112 10.20 -1.34 -3.21
CA MET A 112 9.77 -0.71 -1.96
C MET A 112 9.53 0.80 -2.09
N LEU A 113 10.26 1.51 -2.95
CA LEU A 113 10.02 2.92 -3.23
C LEU A 113 8.89 3.11 -4.26
N HIS A 114 8.80 2.21 -5.24
CA HIS A 114 7.76 2.24 -6.27
C HIS A 114 6.36 2.08 -5.69
N ALA A 115 6.17 1.23 -4.68
CA ALA A 115 4.87 1.03 -4.04
C ALA A 115 4.25 2.32 -3.46
N PRO A 116 4.88 3.02 -2.49
CA PRO A 116 4.38 4.29 -1.97
C PRO A 116 4.36 5.39 -3.04
N TRP A 117 5.28 5.38 -4.01
CA TRP A 117 5.23 6.29 -5.15
C TRP A 117 3.93 6.14 -5.96
N PHE A 118 3.56 4.90 -6.31
CA PHE A 118 2.35 4.60 -7.07
C PHE A 118 1.10 5.05 -6.32
N LEU A 119 1.04 4.81 -5.01
CA LEU A 119 -0.08 5.26 -4.18
C LEU A 119 -0.17 6.79 -4.11
N ALA A 120 0.96 7.47 -3.90
CA ALA A 120 1.03 8.92 -3.81
C ALA A 120 0.62 9.60 -5.12
N VAL A 121 1.19 9.14 -6.23
CA VAL A 121 0.92 9.72 -7.55
C VAL A 121 -0.52 9.45 -7.97
N SER A 122 -1.07 8.28 -7.65
CA SER A 122 -2.46 7.95 -7.94
C SER A 122 -3.42 8.81 -7.12
N LEU A 123 -3.20 8.94 -5.80
CA LEU A 123 -4.03 9.76 -4.94
C LEU A 123 -4.08 11.22 -5.41
N VAL A 124 -2.92 11.82 -5.69
CA VAL A 124 -2.86 13.21 -6.15
C VAL A 124 -3.43 13.35 -7.57
N ALA A 125 -3.27 12.35 -8.45
CA ALA A 125 -3.87 12.37 -9.77
C ALA A 125 -5.40 12.40 -9.71
N ILE A 126 -5.99 11.65 -8.78
CA ILE A 126 -7.44 11.63 -8.53
C ILE A 126 -7.90 12.98 -7.99
N GLU A 127 -7.24 13.50 -6.96
CA GLU A 127 -7.60 14.80 -6.35
C GLU A 127 -7.49 15.97 -7.34
N LYS A 128 -6.53 15.92 -8.27
CA LYS A 128 -6.31 16.97 -9.27
C LYS A 128 -6.97 16.70 -10.61
N GLN A 129 -7.57 15.53 -10.80
CA GLN A 129 -8.18 15.08 -12.07
C GLN A 129 -7.22 15.19 -13.27
N ARG A 130 -5.91 15.07 -13.04
CA ARG A 130 -4.86 15.17 -14.06
C ARG A 130 -3.56 14.51 -13.60
N LYS A 131 -2.65 14.23 -14.53
CA LYS A 131 -1.30 13.74 -14.21
C LYS A 131 -0.55 14.80 -13.37
N PRO A 132 -0.15 14.48 -12.12
CA PRO A 132 0.53 15.45 -11.28
C PRO A 132 2.01 15.59 -11.63
N GLU A 133 2.54 16.80 -11.48
CA GLU A 133 3.98 17.04 -11.52
C GLU A 133 4.64 16.56 -10.21
N PHE A 134 5.95 16.28 -10.27
CA PHE A 134 6.71 15.72 -9.14
C PHE A 134 6.49 16.47 -7.81
N GLY A 135 6.56 17.81 -7.85
CA GLY A 135 6.40 18.64 -6.65
C GLY A 135 5.04 18.48 -5.96
N PHE A 136 3.98 18.15 -6.70
CA PHE A 136 2.64 18.02 -6.12
C PHE A 136 2.42 16.70 -5.37
N TYR A 137 3.10 15.62 -5.76
CA TYR A 137 2.94 14.33 -5.09
C TYR A 137 4.08 13.98 -4.13
N PHE A 138 5.22 14.67 -4.18
CA PHE A 138 6.37 14.37 -3.32
C PHE A 138 6.03 14.39 -1.82
N GLY A 139 5.26 15.38 -1.37
CA GLY A 139 4.79 15.44 0.03
C GLY A 139 3.91 14.24 0.40
N THR A 140 2.98 13.85 -0.49
CA THR A 140 2.14 12.66 -0.31
C THR A 140 2.99 11.38 -0.29
N PHE A 141 4.02 11.29 -1.12
CA PHE A 141 4.97 10.18 -1.14
C PHE A 141 5.73 10.06 0.18
N MET A 142 6.25 11.18 0.71
CA MET A 142 6.86 11.22 2.05
C MET A 142 5.88 10.78 3.14
N LEU A 143 4.62 11.20 3.07
CA LEU A 143 3.60 10.76 4.03
C LEU A 143 3.40 9.24 3.99
N PHE A 144 3.35 8.60 2.82
CA PHE A 144 3.27 7.13 2.74
C PHE A 144 4.48 6.41 3.35
N LEU A 145 5.66 7.04 3.37
CA LEU A 145 6.87 6.49 4.00
C LEU A 145 6.92 6.77 5.51
N CYS A 146 6.39 7.91 5.96
CA CYS A 146 6.45 8.36 7.35
C CYS A 146 5.32 7.75 8.21
N TRP A 147 5.34 6.43 8.40
CA TRP A 147 4.49 5.78 9.41
C TRP A 147 4.91 6.22 10.83
N PRO A 148 3.98 6.49 11.77
CA PRO A 148 2.52 6.38 11.65
C PRO A 148 1.81 7.65 11.14
N ILE A 149 2.49 8.81 11.15
CA ILE A 149 1.90 10.13 10.84
C ILE A 149 1.21 10.14 9.48
N GLY A 150 1.81 9.47 8.50
CA GLY A 150 1.26 9.26 7.17
C GLY A 150 -0.18 8.75 7.15
N VAL A 151 -0.49 7.75 7.97
CA VAL A 151 -1.82 7.12 8.02
C VAL A 151 -2.88 8.12 8.45
N TRP A 152 -2.58 9.01 9.40
CA TRP A 152 -3.51 10.03 9.89
C TRP A 152 -3.81 11.11 8.86
N VAL A 153 -2.85 11.44 8.00
CA VAL A 153 -3.02 12.47 6.98
C VAL A 153 -3.61 11.89 5.70
N ILE A 154 -3.16 10.71 5.29
CA ILE A 154 -3.54 10.09 4.01
C ILE A 154 -4.93 9.45 4.08
N GLN A 155 -5.28 8.76 5.16
CA GLN A 155 -6.53 8.02 5.21
C GLN A 155 -7.77 8.93 5.09
N PRO A 156 -7.87 10.09 5.78
CA PRO A 156 -8.99 11.01 5.59
C PRO A 156 -9.14 11.50 4.15
N ARG A 157 -8.03 11.74 3.44
CA ARG A 157 -8.05 12.12 2.01
C ARG A 157 -8.67 11.03 1.15
N ILE A 158 -8.34 9.76 1.42
CA ILE A 158 -8.92 8.61 0.74
C ILE A 158 -10.42 8.49 1.05
N ASN A 159 -10.84 8.74 2.29
CA ASN A 159 -12.26 8.68 2.67
C ASN A 159 -13.11 9.68 1.88
N VAL A 160 -12.60 10.90 1.63
CA VAL A 160 -13.30 11.92 0.82
C VAL A 160 -13.61 11.39 -0.59
N LEU A 161 -12.66 10.70 -1.22
CA LEU A 161 -12.87 10.12 -2.56
C LEU A 161 -14.04 9.13 -2.59
N TRP A 162 -14.19 8.35 -1.53
CA TRP A 162 -15.30 7.42 -1.40
C TRP A 162 -16.64 8.14 -1.22
N GLU A 163 -16.68 9.16 -0.38
CA GLU A 163 -17.89 9.97 -0.15
C GLU A 163 -18.37 10.65 -1.43
N GLU A 164 -17.44 11.21 -2.22
CA GLU A 164 -17.74 11.85 -3.50
C GLU A 164 -18.32 10.87 -4.54
N ASP A 165 -17.73 9.68 -4.69
CA ASP A 165 -18.24 8.63 -5.61
C ASP A 165 -19.65 8.17 -5.20
N GLN A 166 -19.90 7.98 -3.90
CA GLN A 166 -21.22 7.59 -3.42
C GLN A 166 -22.27 8.67 -3.68
N TRP A 167 -21.92 9.94 -3.46
CA TRP A 167 -22.81 11.05 -3.77
C TRP A 167 -23.17 11.11 -5.25
N GLN A 168 -22.18 10.95 -6.13
CA GLN A 168 -22.41 10.94 -7.58
C GLN A 168 -23.35 9.80 -8.02
N ARG A 169 -23.15 8.59 -7.49
CA ARG A 169 -24.04 7.45 -7.79
C ARG A 169 -25.47 7.70 -7.33
N GLN A 170 -25.65 8.21 -6.11
CA GLN A 170 -26.98 8.54 -5.59
C GLN A 170 -27.68 9.64 -6.41
N ALA A 171 -26.93 10.65 -6.88
CA ALA A 171 -27.48 11.70 -7.73
C ALA A 171 -27.96 11.14 -9.08
N LEU A 172 -27.19 10.25 -9.70
CA LEU A 172 -27.57 9.57 -10.94
C LEU A 172 -28.81 8.67 -10.77
N ASP A 173 -28.89 7.93 -9.68
CA ASP A 173 -30.05 7.07 -9.37
C ASP A 173 -31.34 7.88 -9.18
N ARG A 174 -31.25 9.09 -8.61
CA ARG A 174 -32.40 10.01 -8.48
C ARG A 174 -32.86 10.50 -9.85
N LEU A 175 -31.92 10.93 -10.70
CA LEU A 175 -32.23 11.39 -12.07
C LEU A 175 -32.78 10.28 -12.97
N GLY A 176 -32.42 9.02 -12.71
CA GLY A 176 -32.93 7.85 -13.44
C GLY A 176 -34.34 7.42 -13.04
N LYS A 177 -34.82 7.81 -11.85
CA LYS A 177 -36.18 7.50 -11.35
C LYS A 177 -37.23 8.54 -11.78
N ASP A 178 -36.79 9.71 -12.23
CA ASP A 178 -37.66 10.79 -12.71
C ASP A 178 -37.96 10.68 -14.23
N LYS A 179 -37.60 9.57 -14.87
CA LYS A 179 -37.94 9.23 -16.27
C LYS A 179 -38.86 8.02 -16.32
#